data_AF-A0A3B9AKA1-F1
#
_entry.id   AF-A0A3B9AKA1-F1
#
_cell.length_a   1.000
_cell.length_b   1.000
_cell.length_c   1.000
_cell.angle_alpha   90.00
_cell.angle_beta   90.00
_cell.angle_gamma   90.00
#
_symmetry.space_group_name_H-M   'P 1'
#
loop_
_entity.id
_entity.type
_entity.pdbx_description
1 polymer ?
#
loop_
_entity_poly.entity_id
_entity_poly.type
_entity_poly.pdbx_seq_one_letter_code
_entity_poly.pdbx_strand_id
1 'polypeptide(L)'
;MKHIFFSILSILAFTQCKEAPAPPKHILQCYVRFDAAGRNTKAEATLRDGVSKQVIDIPGGIKFQATAMKPLPVQGITYSLEFPAAYTKTVDFEWTNAQQKRGLFQLEIPSIDSFFFDSKELVLKNSAYLQWLGAPLNPAESMVFMWEKADGSITVPMEVSTTLGEPLIEIPASKIGQLGAGNWNLYLVRKRAGKADNPDYAIEYAAEFYTKTQRFTIKE
;
A
#
# COMPACT_ATOMS: atom_id res chain seq x y z
N MET A 1 -26.99 8.63 -81.17
CA MET A 1 -27.23 8.93 -79.73
C MET A 1 -26.26 8.09 -78.91
N LYS A 2 -25.56 8.49 -77.86
CA LYS A 2 -25.24 9.76 -77.18
C LYS A 2 -24.18 9.36 -76.09
N HIS A 3 -23.08 10.14 -75.97
CA HIS A 3 -22.16 10.37 -74.81
C HIS A 3 -21.49 9.15 -74.10
N ILE A 4 -20.17 8.91 -74.13
CA ILE A 4 -19.03 9.59 -73.44
C ILE A 4 -19.35 10.01 -72.00
N PHE A 5 -18.64 9.48 -70.98
CA PHE A 5 -17.95 10.28 -69.97
C PHE A 5 -17.07 9.45 -69.01
N PHE A 6 -15.83 9.95 -68.84
CA PHE A 6 -14.80 9.61 -67.86
C PHE A 6 -15.26 9.83 -66.40
N SER A 7 -14.75 9.05 -65.45
CA SER A 7 -14.55 9.42 -64.03
C SER A 7 -13.59 8.41 -63.40
N ILE A 8 -12.27 8.64 -63.44
CA ILE A 8 -11.47 9.41 -62.46
C ILE A 8 -11.60 8.86 -61.03
N LEU A 9 -10.60 8.04 -60.68
CA LEU A 9 -9.72 8.19 -59.52
C LEU A 9 -10.31 8.87 -58.26
N SER A 10 -10.51 8.09 -57.20
CA SER A 10 -10.48 8.57 -55.80
C SER A 10 -10.14 7.40 -54.88
N ILE A 11 -8.91 6.89 -54.98
CA ILE A 11 -8.32 6.08 -53.91
C ILE A 11 -7.92 7.07 -52.83
N LEU A 12 -8.86 7.32 -51.90
CA LEU A 12 -8.56 7.99 -50.64
C LEU A 12 -7.56 7.11 -49.88
N ALA A 13 -6.31 7.57 -49.88
CA ALA A 13 -5.29 7.12 -48.97
C ALA A 13 -5.79 7.38 -47.54
N PHE A 14 -6.38 6.37 -46.92
CA PHE A 14 -6.46 6.29 -45.47
C PHE A 14 -5.04 6.05 -44.97
N THR A 15 -4.27 7.14 -44.86
CA THR A 15 -3.15 7.22 -43.93
C THR A 15 -3.71 6.87 -42.56
N GLN A 16 -3.54 5.60 -42.17
CA GLN A 16 -3.54 5.21 -40.77
C GLN A 16 -2.48 6.07 -40.09
N CYS A 17 -2.92 7.18 -39.50
CA CYS A 17 -2.19 7.86 -38.46
C CYS A 17 -2.14 6.85 -37.31
N LYS A 18 -1.15 5.94 -37.33
CA LYS A 18 -0.80 5.16 -36.17
C LYS A 18 -0.31 6.18 -35.15
N GLU A 19 -1.19 6.54 -34.24
CA GLU A 19 -0.86 7.37 -33.08
C GLU A 19 0.40 6.77 -32.47
N ALA A 20 1.46 7.57 -32.39
CA ALA A 20 2.70 7.12 -31.78
C ALA A 20 2.38 6.69 -30.34
N PRO A 21 2.93 5.57 -29.85
CA PRO A 21 2.69 5.13 -28.49
C PRO A 21 3.04 6.29 -27.53
N ALA A 22 2.11 6.60 -26.63
CA ALA A 22 2.31 7.67 -25.66
C ALA A 22 3.63 7.46 -24.91
N PRO A 23 4.40 8.55 -24.67
CA PRO A 23 5.65 8.42 -23.95
C PRO A 23 5.39 7.79 -22.57
N PRO A 24 6.28 6.88 -22.12
CA PRO A 24 6.11 6.21 -20.85
C PRO A 24 6.12 7.23 -19.71
N LYS A 25 5.03 7.26 -18.95
CA LYS A 25 4.90 8.15 -17.79
C LYS A 25 5.94 7.80 -16.73
N HIS A 26 6.45 8.81 -16.03
CA HIS A 26 7.21 8.59 -14.80
C HIS A 26 6.33 7.91 -13.74
N ILE A 27 6.96 7.18 -12.82
CA ILE A 27 6.30 6.40 -11.78
C ILE A 27 6.50 7.08 -10.43
N LEU A 28 5.42 7.57 -9.83
CA LEU A 28 5.43 8.10 -8.47
C LEU A 28 5.08 6.96 -7.49
N GLN A 29 6.05 6.59 -6.66
CA GLN A 29 5.85 5.62 -5.59
C GLN A 29 5.46 6.37 -4.32
N CYS A 30 4.30 6.06 -3.74
CA CYS A 30 3.81 6.64 -2.50
C CYS A 30 3.67 5.58 -1.41
N TYR A 31 4.21 5.83 -0.23
CA TYR A 31 4.10 4.95 0.92
C TYR A 31 3.61 5.72 2.13
N VAL A 32 2.69 5.12 2.88
CA VAL A 32 2.27 5.65 4.19
C VAL A 32 2.11 4.52 5.20
N ARG A 33 2.51 4.79 6.44
CA ARG A 33 2.32 3.92 7.58
C ARG A 33 1.75 4.69 8.75
N PHE A 34 0.74 4.13 9.38
CA PHE A 34 0.23 4.59 10.68
C PHE A 34 0.52 3.55 11.77
N ASP A 35 1.12 3.99 12.88
CA ASP A 35 1.32 3.20 14.09
C ASP A 35 0.34 3.63 15.18
N ALA A 36 -0.60 2.75 15.54
CA ALA A 36 -1.61 3.02 16.56
C ALA A 36 -1.07 2.99 18.00
N ALA A 37 0.05 2.31 18.26
CA ALA A 37 0.68 2.31 19.58
C ALA A 37 1.43 3.62 19.81
N GLY A 38 2.28 4.02 18.86
CA GLY A 38 3.01 5.28 18.89
C GLY A 38 2.18 6.52 18.56
N ARG A 39 0.99 6.36 17.96
CA ARG A 39 0.19 7.42 17.32
C ARG A 39 1.05 8.27 16.38
N ASN A 40 1.70 7.59 15.46
CA ASN A 40 2.71 8.19 14.61
C ASN A 40 2.45 7.83 13.15
N THR A 41 2.62 8.81 12.25
CA THR A 41 2.50 8.61 10.81
C THR A 41 3.86 8.79 10.17
N LYS A 42 4.22 7.88 9.28
CA LYS A 42 5.37 8.00 8.39
C LYS A 42 4.88 7.97 6.95
N ALA A 43 5.28 8.94 6.15
CA ALA A 43 4.99 9.01 4.72
C ALA A 43 6.30 9.12 3.93
N GLU A 44 6.35 8.44 2.80
CA GLU A 44 7.47 8.48 1.87
C GLU A 44 6.98 8.59 0.44
N ALA A 45 7.77 9.25 -0.42
CA ALA A 45 7.51 9.27 -1.85
C ALA A 45 8.81 9.33 -2.67
N THR A 46 8.80 8.65 -3.82
CA THR A 46 9.94 8.58 -4.74
C THR A 46 9.43 8.65 -6.17
N LEU A 47 9.98 9.53 -6.99
CA LEU A 47 9.67 9.57 -8.42
C LEU A 47 10.74 8.81 -9.21
N ARG A 48 10.32 7.96 -10.14
CA ARG A 48 11.21 7.19 -11.02
C ARG A 48 10.90 7.45 -12.48
N ASP A 49 11.93 7.42 -13.31
CA ASP A 49 11.73 7.41 -14.75
C ASP A 49 10.97 6.14 -15.20
N GLY A 50 10.02 6.30 -16.13
CA GLY A 50 9.17 5.21 -16.59
C GLY A 50 9.94 4.12 -17.34
N VAL A 51 11.06 4.49 -18.00
CA VAL A 51 11.88 3.62 -18.83
C VAL A 51 13.08 3.09 -18.07
N SER A 52 13.95 3.99 -17.60
CA SER A 52 15.22 3.63 -16.96
C SER A 52 15.06 3.17 -15.51
N LYS A 53 13.90 3.45 -14.90
CA LYS A 53 13.60 3.21 -13.48
C LYS A 53 14.54 3.94 -12.51
N GLN A 54 15.38 4.85 -13.01
CA GLN A 54 16.23 5.69 -12.17
C GLN A 54 15.37 6.65 -11.36
N VAL A 55 15.78 6.92 -10.12
CA VAL A 55 15.14 7.91 -9.27
C VAL A 55 15.44 9.30 -9.79
N ILE A 56 14.41 10.12 -9.91
CA ILE A 56 14.49 11.51 -10.40
C ILE A 56 13.81 12.46 -9.42
N ASP A 57 14.22 13.72 -9.44
CA ASP A 57 13.69 14.74 -8.55
C ASP A 57 12.30 15.19 -8.97
N ILE A 58 11.46 15.52 -8.00
CA ILE A 58 10.18 16.20 -8.24
C ILE A 58 10.41 17.71 -8.09
N PRO A 59 10.29 18.50 -9.18
CA PRO A 59 10.41 19.95 -9.09
C PRO A 59 9.43 20.54 -8.07
N GLY A 60 9.93 21.39 -7.16
CA GLY A 60 9.13 21.94 -6.06
C GLY A 60 8.85 20.98 -4.90
N GLY A 61 9.32 19.73 -4.99
CA GLY A 61 9.16 18.70 -3.97
C GLY A 61 7.73 18.16 -3.89
N ILE A 62 7.47 17.47 -2.78
CA ILE A 62 6.17 16.87 -2.49
C ILE A 62 5.75 17.24 -1.07
N LYS A 63 4.44 17.35 -0.88
CA LYS A 63 3.80 17.56 0.42
C LYS A 63 2.95 16.35 0.77
N PHE A 64 2.91 16.05 2.06
CA PHE A 64 1.98 15.09 2.65
C PHE A 64 1.08 15.85 3.62
N GLN A 65 -0.24 15.78 3.44
CA GLN A 65 -1.21 16.54 4.26
C GLN A 65 -0.86 18.03 4.33
N ALA A 66 -0.68 18.67 3.17
CA ALA A 66 -0.22 20.05 3.01
C ALA A 66 1.16 20.40 3.63
N THR A 67 1.88 19.43 4.22
CA THR A 67 3.18 19.64 4.87
C THR A 67 4.31 19.21 3.95
N ALA A 68 5.30 20.09 3.73
CA ALA A 68 6.45 19.77 2.89
C ALA A 68 7.27 18.60 3.45
N MET A 69 7.57 17.62 2.59
CA MET A 69 8.37 16.45 2.93
C MET A 69 9.86 16.76 2.75
N LYS A 70 10.72 16.17 3.58
CA LYS A 70 12.16 16.38 3.53
C LYS A 70 12.79 15.43 2.51
N PRO A 71 13.62 15.91 1.57
CA PRO A 71 14.36 15.02 0.66
C PRO A 71 15.48 14.31 1.41
N LEU A 72 15.59 13.00 1.24
CA LEU A 72 16.62 12.12 1.80
C LEU A 72 17.41 11.47 0.66
N PRO A 73 18.76 11.57 0.66
CA PRO A 73 19.61 10.99 -0.38
C PRO A 73 19.89 9.51 -0.10
N VAL A 74 18.98 8.61 -0.49
CA VAL A 74 19.10 7.16 -0.31
C VAL A 74 18.96 6.49 -1.68
N GLN A 75 20.09 6.20 -2.33
CA GLN A 75 20.13 5.65 -3.71
C GLN A 75 19.28 6.46 -4.71
N GLY A 76 19.29 7.79 -4.56
CA GLY A 76 18.38 8.74 -5.23
C GLY A 76 17.72 9.66 -4.21
N ILE A 77 16.69 10.40 -4.61
CA ILE A 77 15.89 11.23 -3.70
C ILE A 77 14.61 10.49 -3.29
N THR A 78 14.47 10.28 -1.98
CA THR A 78 13.19 9.90 -1.36
C THR A 78 12.73 11.02 -0.47
N TYR A 79 11.51 11.51 -0.68
CA TYR A 79 10.90 12.50 0.19
C TYR A 79 10.27 11.79 1.37
N SER A 80 10.53 12.25 2.60
CA SER A 80 10.05 11.61 3.82
C SER A 80 9.50 12.64 4.81
N LEU A 81 8.44 12.25 5.51
CA LEU A 81 7.88 12.99 6.63
C LEU A 81 7.41 11.99 7.69
N GLU A 82 7.78 12.24 8.95
CA GLU A 82 7.36 11.44 10.08
C GLU A 82 6.96 12.37 11.23
N PHE A 83 5.77 12.15 11.81
CA PHE A 83 5.24 13.00 12.86
C PHE A 83 4.15 12.30 13.69
N PRO A 84 4.01 12.66 14.98
CA PRO A 84 2.88 12.25 15.79
C PRO A 84 1.56 12.77 15.21
N ALA A 85 0.57 11.89 15.04
CA ALA A 85 -0.73 12.23 14.48
C ALA A 85 -1.83 11.29 14.98
N ALA A 86 -3.08 11.76 14.93
CA ALA A 86 -4.24 10.88 15.03
C ALA A 86 -4.44 10.11 13.71
N TYR A 87 -5.05 8.93 13.79
CA TYR A 87 -5.38 8.17 12.59
C TYR A 87 -6.33 8.98 11.69
N THR A 88 -6.01 9.02 10.40
CA THR A 88 -6.89 9.57 9.36
C THR A 88 -6.99 8.54 8.25
N LYS A 89 -8.22 8.21 7.86
CA LYS A 89 -8.48 7.17 6.85
C LYS A 89 -7.94 7.55 5.48
N THR A 90 -8.11 8.81 5.08
CA THR A 90 -7.69 9.31 3.77
C THR A 90 -6.55 10.29 3.94
N VAL A 91 -5.48 10.11 3.16
CA VAL A 91 -4.31 10.97 3.19
C VAL A 91 -3.92 11.45 1.81
N ASP A 92 -3.39 12.68 1.77
CA ASP A 92 -3.13 13.38 0.52
C ASP A 92 -1.62 13.53 0.30
N PHE A 93 -1.18 13.12 -0.90
CA PHE A 93 0.11 13.46 -1.48
C PHE A 93 -0.10 14.54 -2.53
N GLU A 94 0.68 15.62 -2.44
CA GLU A 94 0.54 16.78 -3.32
C GLU A 94 1.88 17.21 -3.91
N TRP A 95 1.90 17.58 -5.18
CA TRP A 95 3.08 18.10 -5.86
C TRP A 95 2.70 19.22 -6.83
N THR A 96 3.71 19.90 -7.36
CA THR A 96 3.55 20.81 -8.49
C THR A 96 4.28 20.21 -9.68
N ASN A 97 3.58 20.04 -10.81
CA ASN A 97 4.19 19.45 -12.01
C ASN A 97 5.02 20.49 -12.79
N ALA A 98 5.66 20.06 -13.88
CA ALA A 98 6.50 20.92 -14.72
C ALA A 98 5.73 22.12 -15.33
N GLN A 99 4.41 22.00 -15.48
CA GLN A 99 3.51 23.06 -15.97
C GLN A 99 2.95 23.95 -14.85
N GLN A 100 3.52 23.90 -13.65
CA GLN A 100 3.07 24.67 -12.47
C GLN A 100 1.63 24.34 -12.03
N LYS A 101 1.10 23.19 -12.43
CA LYS A 101 -0.22 22.72 -11.98
C LYS A 101 -0.06 21.86 -10.72
N ARG A 102 -1.01 21.99 -9.80
CA ARG A 102 -1.08 21.16 -8.60
C ARG A 102 -1.56 19.76 -8.98
N GLY A 103 -0.78 18.75 -8.63
CA GLY A 103 -1.18 17.35 -8.61
C GLY A 103 -1.58 16.92 -7.20
N LEU A 104 -2.52 15.97 -7.14
CA LEU A 104 -3.05 15.40 -5.92
C LEU A 104 -3.23 13.90 -6.11
N PHE A 105 -2.84 13.13 -5.10
CA PHE A 105 -3.18 11.72 -4.98
C PHE A 105 -3.69 11.45 -3.57
N GLN A 106 -4.93 10.96 -3.49
CA GLN A 106 -5.55 10.57 -2.23
C GLN A 106 -5.37 9.06 -2.03
N LEU A 107 -4.80 8.69 -0.89
CA LEU A 107 -4.56 7.32 -0.49
C LEU A 107 -5.39 7.00 0.75
N GLU A 108 -6.12 5.88 0.70
CA GLU A 108 -6.78 5.35 1.88
C GLU A 108 -5.85 4.40 2.65
N ILE A 109 -5.68 4.68 3.94
CA ILE A 109 -4.97 3.81 4.89
C ILE A 109 -5.97 2.81 5.47
N PRO A 110 -5.78 1.48 5.30
CA PRO A 110 -6.66 0.51 5.93
C PRO A 110 -6.57 0.62 7.46
N SER A 111 -7.56 0.14 8.21
CA SER A 111 -7.49 0.11 9.68
C SER A 111 -8.05 -1.17 10.27
N ILE A 112 -7.69 -1.38 11.53
CA ILE A 112 -8.28 -2.37 12.43
C ILE A 112 -8.51 -1.66 13.76
N ASP A 113 -9.75 -1.64 14.23
CA ASP A 113 -10.09 -0.95 15.49
C ASP A 113 -9.59 -1.76 16.69
N SER A 114 -9.85 -3.07 16.66
CA SER A 114 -9.33 -4.04 17.62
C SER A 114 -9.36 -5.44 17.03
N PHE A 115 -8.64 -6.38 17.63
CA PHE A 115 -8.63 -7.79 17.25
C PHE A 115 -8.65 -8.68 18.49
N PHE A 116 -9.03 -9.94 18.34
CA PHE A 116 -9.09 -10.88 19.44
C PHE A 116 -9.13 -12.32 18.95
N PHE A 117 -8.74 -13.23 19.84
CA PHE A 117 -9.12 -14.64 19.77
C PHE A 117 -10.24 -14.85 20.80
N ASP A 118 -10.96 -15.97 20.69
CA ASP A 118 -11.97 -16.35 21.70
C ASP A 118 -11.38 -16.52 23.11
N SER A 119 -10.07 -16.78 23.20
CA SER A 119 -9.33 -16.91 24.45
C SER A 119 -7.99 -16.17 24.40
N LYS A 120 -7.51 -15.70 25.56
CA LYS A 120 -6.14 -15.18 25.72
C LYS A 120 -5.09 -16.29 25.81
N GLU A 121 -5.55 -17.53 25.89
CA GLU A 121 -4.72 -18.73 25.91
C GLU A 121 -4.93 -19.52 24.62
N LEU A 122 -3.84 -19.74 23.88
CA LEU A 122 -3.80 -20.58 22.68
C LEU A 122 -3.09 -21.89 23.00
N VAL A 123 -3.35 -22.93 22.21
CA VAL A 123 -2.75 -24.26 22.38
C VAL A 123 -1.98 -24.62 21.13
N LEU A 124 -0.73 -25.07 21.26
CA LEU A 124 0.16 -25.35 20.12
C LEU A 124 -0.44 -26.31 19.09
N LYS A 125 -1.25 -27.27 19.54
CA LYS A 125 -1.82 -28.32 18.72
C LYS A 125 -3.19 -27.98 18.13
N ASN A 126 -3.76 -26.84 18.45
CA ASN A 126 -5.09 -26.43 17.99
C ASN A 126 -4.96 -25.31 16.96
N SER A 127 -5.88 -25.28 16.00
CA SER A 127 -6.09 -24.06 15.22
C SER A 127 -6.66 -22.97 16.12
N ALA A 128 -6.43 -21.72 15.74
CA ALA A 128 -6.93 -20.56 16.44
C ALA A 128 -7.61 -19.62 15.45
N TYR A 129 -8.70 -19.00 15.86
CA TYR A 129 -9.47 -18.08 15.03
C TYR A 129 -9.25 -16.66 15.53
N LEU A 130 -8.57 -15.83 14.73
CA LEU A 130 -8.43 -14.41 15.01
C LEU A 130 -9.55 -13.64 14.31
N GLN A 131 -10.30 -12.88 15.09
CA GLN A 131 -11.33 -11.96 14.64
C GLN A 131 -10.88 -10.52 14.81
N TRP A 132 -11.45 -9.60 14.03
CA TRP A 132 -11.24 -8.16 14.24
C TRP A 132 -12.50 -7.33 14.05
N LEU A 133 -12.52 -6.17 14.72
CA LEU A 133 -13.50 -5.13 14.49
C LEU A 133 -13.01 -4.22 13.35
N GLY A 134 -13.77 -4.22 12.26
CA GLY A 134 -13.49 -3.47 11.04
C GLY A 134 -13.99 -4.21 9.80
N ALA A 135 -13.72 -3.64 8.64
CA ALA A 135 -14.07 -4.29 7.38
C ALA A 135 -13.21 -5.56 7.13
N PRO A 136 -13.75 -6.59 6.47
CA PRO A 136 -12.97 -7.68 5.91
C PRO A 136 -11.83 -7.18 5.02
N LEU A 137 -10.81 -8.00 4.78
CA LEU A 137 -9.75 -7.66 3.83
C LEU A 137 -10.32 -7.59 2.40
N ASN A 138 -9.90 -6.59 1.64
CA ASN A 138 -10.18 -6.54 0.20
C ASN A 138 -9.07 -7.27 -0.61
N PRO A 139 -9.26 -7.50 -1.92
CA PRO A 139 -8.27 -8.22 -2.75
C PRO A 139 -6.89 -7.54 -2.87
N ALA A 140 -6.81 -6.24 -2.59
CA ALA A 140 -5.56 -5.47 -2.62
C ALA A 140 -4.91 -5.37 -1.23
N GLU A 141 -5.45 -6.08 -0.24
CA GLU A 141 -5.02 -6.05 1.15
C GLU A 141 -4.49 -7.39 1.62
N SER A 142 -3.56 -7.32 2.56
CA SER A 142 -3.05 -8.46 3.31
C SER A 142 -2.93 -8.12 4.78
N MET A 143 -2.83 -9.15 5.62
CA MET A 143 -2.61 -8.99 7.04
C MET A 143 -1.43 -9.86 7.49
N VAL A 144 -0.51 -9.23 8.23
CA VAL A 144 0.68 -9.89 8.79
C VAL A 144 0.56 -9.86 10.31
N PHE A 145 0.82 -11.00 10.93
CA PHE A 145 0.77 -11.18 12.37
C PHE A 145 2.20 -11.12 12.88
N MET A 146 2.47 -10.14 13.73
CA MET A 146 3.80 -9.94 14.30
C MET A 146 3.80 -10.47 15.73
N TRP A 147 4.33 -11.68 15.89
CA TRP A 147 4.47 -12.33 17.18
C TRP A 147 5.83 -12.03 17.77
N GLU A 148 5.87 -11.41 18.94
CA GLU A 148 7.08 -11.09 19.68
C GLU A 148 7.05 -11.79 21.02
N LYS A 149 8.07 -12.57 21.34
CA LYS A 149 8.14 -13.22 22.66
C LYS A 149 8.24 -12.12 23.72
N ALA A 150 7.58 -12.31 24.87
CA ALA A 150 7.46 -11.26 25.89
C ALA A 150 8.82 -10.80 26.48
N ASP A 151 9.88 -11.60 26.32
CA ASP A 151 11.26 -11.27 26.70
C ASP A 151 12.04 -10.54 25.58
N GLY A 152 11.43 -10.29 24.42
CA GLY A 152 12.03 -9.63 23.26
C GLY A 152 13.05 -10.48 22.51
N SER A 153 13.22 -11.76 22.86
CA SER A 153 14.27 -12.60 22.27
C SER A 153 14.00 -13.01 20.82
N ILE A 154 12.73 -13.12 20.43
CA ILE A 154 12.31 -13.64 19.12
C ILE A 154 11.11 -12.86 18.61
N THR A 155 11.16 -12.49 17.33
CA THR A 155 10.02 -12.00 16.54
C THR A 155 9.74 -12.96 15.38
N VAL A 156 8.52 -13.45 15.27
CA VAL A 156 8.06 -14.35 14.21
C VAL A 156 6.97 -13.64 13.40
N PRO A 157 7.26 -13.17 12.17
CA PRO A 157 6.22 -12.72 11.27
C PRO A 157 5.46 -13.93 10.73
N MET A 158 4.14 -13.84 10.74
CA MET A 158 3.27 -14.88 10.22
C MET A 158 2.29 -14.25 9.23
N GLU A 159 2.48 -14.57 7.95
CA GLU A 159 1.50 -14.25 6.91
C GLU A 159 0.48 -15.39 6.83
N VAL A 160 -0.79 -15.02 6.89
CA VAL A 160 -1.93 -15.93 6.79
C VAL A 160 -2.94 -15.31 5.83
N SER A 161 -3.52 -16.15 4.98
CA SER A 161 -4.54 -15.72 4.02
C SER A 161 -5.91 -15.79 4.67
N THR A 162 -6.74 -14.76 4.43
CA THR A 162 -8.12 -14.73 4.92
C THR A 162 -9.03 -15.66 4.15
N THR A 163 -10.08 -16.14 4.80
CA THR A 163 -11.28 -16.59 4.10
C THR A 163 -11.99 -15.36 3.53
N LEU A 164 -12.39 -15.41 2.26
CA LEU A 164 -12.93 -14.25 1.56
C LEU A 164 -14.25 -13.77 2.21
N GLY A 165 -14.34 -12.48 2.53
CA GLY A 165 -15.58 -11.81 2.90
C GLY A 165 -15.86 -11.65 4.40
N GLU A 166 -15.02 -12.18 5.28
CA GLU A 166 -15.23 -12.10 6.73
C GLU A 166 -14.03 -11.46 7.46
N PRO A 167 -14.25 -10.73 8.58
CA PRO A 167 -13.17 -10.22 9.40
C PRO A 167 -12.62 -11.30 10.35
N LEU A 168 -12.24 -12.44 9.77
CA LEU A 168 -11.85 -13.67 10.45
C LEU A 168 -10.68 -14.34 9.70
N ILE A 169 -9.70 -14.82 10.45
CA ILE A 169 -8.63 -15.67 9.94
C ILE A 169 -8.47 -16.90 10.83
N GLU A 170 -8.51 -18.08 10.22
CA GLU A 170 -8.01 -19.29 10.85
C GLU A 170 -6.48 -19.33 10.76
N ILE A 171 -5.85 -19.50 11.92
CA ILE A 171 -4.43 -19.79 12.04
C ILE A 171 -4.29 -21.30 12.27
N PRO A 172 -3.73 -22.05 11.31
CA PRO A 172 -3.57 -23.49 11.46
C PRO A 172 -2.67 -23.85 12.65
N ALA A 173 -2.94 -24.99 13.29
CA ALA A 173 -2.12 -25.51 14.39
C ALA A 173 -0.63 -25.59 14.03
N SER A 174 -0.30 -25.95 12.78
CA SER A 174 1.09 -26.01 12.29
C SER A 174 1.82 -24.67 12.30
N LYS A 175 1.07 -23.55 12.21
CA LYS A 175 1.61 -22.18 12.31
C LYS A 175 1.73 -21.74 13.76
N ILE A 176 0.74 -22.03 14.61
CA ILE A 176 0.84 -21.78 16.06
C ILE A 176 2.01 -22.57 16.67
N GLY A 177 2.19 -23.82 16.25
CA GLY A 177 3.29 -24.70 16.65
C GLY A 177 4.69 -24.12 16.43
N GLN A 178 4.86 -23.18 15.48
CA GLN A 178 6.14 -22.53 15.19
C GLN A 178 6.54 -21.48 16.24
N LEU A 179 5.58 -20.98 17.02
CA LEU A 179 5.82 -20.01 18.08
C LEU A 179 6.42 -20.70 19.32
N GLY A 180 5.97 -21.91 19.64
CA GLY A 180 6.33 -22.57 20.89
C GLY A 180 5.62 -21.98 22.12
N ALA A 181 5.64 -22.72 23.23
CA ALA A 181 4.93 -22.33 24.44
C ALA A 181 5.56 -21.10 25.11
N GLY A 182 4.73 -20.30 25.78
CA GLY A 182 5.17 -19.13 26.54
C GLY A 182 4.27 -17.91 26.37
N ASN A 183 4.77 -16.76 26.83
CA ASN A 183 4.07 -15.49 26.72
C ASN A 183 4.51 -14.73 25.48
N TRP A 184 3.52 -14.26 24.72
CA TRP A 184 3.70 -13.58 23.45
C TRP A 184 2.94 -12.27 23.41
N ASN A 185 3.55 -11.31 22.74
CA ASN A 185 2.96 -10.06 22.30
C ASN A 185 2.59 -10.22 20.82
N LEU A 186 1.38 -9.85 20.45
CA LEU A 186 0.91 -9.86 19.08
C LEU A 186 0.46 -8.45 18.71
N TYR A 187 0.88 -7.97 17.54
CA TYR A 187 0.22 -6.89 16.82
C TYR A 187 0.04 -7.29 15.36
N LEU A 188 -0.93 -6.66 14.72
CA LEU A 188 -1.28 -6.92 13.32
C LEU A 188 -0.81 -5.75 12.47
N VAL A 189 -0.36 -6.07 11.26
CA VAL A 189 -0.06 -5.10 10.22
C VAL A 189 -1.02 -5.35 9.06
N ARG A 190 -1.99 -4.45 8.89
CA ARG A 190 -2.89 -4.46 7.73
C ARG A 190 -2.25 -3.65 6.62
N LYS A 191 -2.02 -4.28 5.48
CA LYS A 191 -1.31 -3.69 4.34
C LYS A 191 -2.30 -3.56 3.18
N ARG A 192 -2.20 -2.47 2.43
CA ARG A 192 -2.87 -2.26 1.14
C ARG A 192 -1.83 -1.84 0.13
N ALA A 193 -1.82 -2.42 -1.05
CA ALA A 193 -0.96 -1.99 -2.14
C ALA A 193 -1.71 -1.95 -3.46
N GLY A 194 -1.30 -1.08 -4.38
CA GLY A 194 -1.96 -0.99 -5.67
C GLY A 194 -1.29 -0.03 -6.64
N LYS A 195 -1.99 0.18 -7.75
CA LYS A 195 -1.58 1.10 -8.80
C LYS A 195 -2.74 2.02 -9.14
N ALA A 196 -2.42 3.26 -9.44
CA ALA A 196 -3.35 4.25 -9.95
C ALA A 196 -2.69 5.01 -11.11
N ASP A 197 -3.50 5.73 -11.87
CA ASP A 197 -3.03 6.59 -12.94
C ASP A 197 -3.57 7.99 -12.71
N ASN A 198 -2.76 9.00 -12.99
CA ASN A 198 -3.23 10.37 -13.13
C ASN A 198 -2.59 11.01 -14.39
N PRO A 199 -2.92 12.27 -14.72
CA PRO A 199 -2.37 12.92 -15.91
C PRO A 199 -0.84 13.06 -15.91
N ASP A 200 -0.21 13.19 -14.74
CA ASP A 200 1.22 13.46 -14.61
C ASP A 200 2.07 12.18 -14.53
N TYR A 201 1.61 11.19 -13.76
CA TYR A 201 2.36 10.03 -13.33
C TYR A 201 1.51 8.76 -13.34
N ALA A 202 2.18 7.62 -13.56
CA ALA A 202 1.69 6.34 -13.06
C ALA A 202 2.02 6.28 -11.56
N ILE A 203 1.06 5.87 -10.72
CA ILE A 203 1.23 5.84 -9.27
C ILE A 203 1.29 4.39 -8.82
N GLU A 204 2.32 4.04 -8.05
CA GLU A 204 2.38 2.81 -7.27
C GLU A 204 2.27 3.20 -5.81
N TYR A 205 1.38 2.56 -5.05
CA TYR A 205 1.15 2.95 -3.67
C TYR A 205 1.13 1.76 -2.71
N ALA A 206 1.53 2.04 -1.47
CA ALA A 206 1.37 1.14 -0.35
C ALA A 206 0.94 1.90 0.90
N ALA A 207 0.03 1.31 1.67
CA ALA A 207 -0.43 1.83 2.94
C ALA A 207 -0.38 0.72 4.00
N GLU A 208 0.10 1.03 5.19
CA GLU A 208 0.20 0.10 6.32
C GLU A 208 -0.42 0.68 7.58
N PHE A 209 -1.12 -0.17 8.34
CA PHE A 209 -1.66 0.16 9.65
C PHE A 209 -1.21 -0.87 10.67
N TYR A 210 -0.53 -0.40 11.70
CA TYR A 210 -0.02 -1.21 12.80
C TYR A 210 -0.96 -1.05 13.99
N THR A 211 -1.51 -2.15 14.48
CA THR A 211 -2.39 -2.15 15.66
C THR A 211 -1.60 -1.95 16.94
N LYS A 212 -2.31 -1.66 18.04
CA LYS A 212 -1.74 -1.82 19.37
C LYS A 212 -1.42 -3.29 19.67
N THR A 213 -0.40 -3.51 20.48
CA THR A 213 0.01 -4.83 20.93
C THR A 213 -0.98 -5.42 21.93
N GLN A 214 -1.22 -6.72 21.83
CA GLN A 214 -1.98 -7.51 22.80
C GLN A 214 -1.17 -8.71 23.26
N ARG A 215 -1.32 -9.07 24.54
CA ARG A 215 -0.63 -10.20 25.14
C ARG A 215 -1.47 -11.46 25.09
N PHE A 216 -0.82 -12.58 24.82
CA PHE A 216 -1.37 -13.93 24.77
C PHE A 216 -0.41 -14.92 25.42
N THR A 217 -0.94 -16.03 25.91
CA THR A 217 -0.15 -17.16 26.40
C THR A 217 -0.39 -18.36 25.49
N ILE A 218 0.68 -19.00 25.04
CA ILE A 218 0.62 -20.23 24.25
C ILE A 218 1.00 -21.40 25.16
N LYS A 219 0.10 -22.36 25.31
CA LYS A 219 0.26 -23.59 26.07
C LYS A 219 0.57 -24.77 25.15
N GLU A 220 1.11 -25.83 25.71
CA GLU A 220 1.37 -27.10 25.02
C GLU A 220 0.10 -27.79 24.50
#